data_AF-T0YBQ7-F1
#
_entry.id   AF-T0YBQ7-F1
#
_cell.length_a   1.000
_cell.length_b   1.000
_cell.length_c   1.000
_cell.angle_alpha   90.00
_cell.angle_beta   90.00
_cell.angle_gamma   90.00
#
_symmetry.space_group_name_H-M   'P 1'
#
loop_
_entity.id
_entity.type
_entity.pdbx_description
1 polymer ?
#
loop_
_entity_poly.entity_id
_entity_poly.type
_entity_poly.pdbx_seq_one_letter_code
_entity_poly.pdbx_strand_id
1 'polypeptide(L)'
;MLLPLLGLNQASAAERLKPFELAYTTSGDMAQVVTQVEKRLTDHGFKIVGSYAPYTNAAFPEGETVSAEVIGVTNPALLAAAAETRFGGYAAVQRVTVTQVTSKGATQIQVAYTNPTYMANAYRLKNNLTDVAVDLGKALGTQQAYGSRKGLTASDLRDYHYKFLMPYFDDPHHLAKYDSHEQAVSAVKAGLAAHNGGTSEVYEVAIPG
;
A
#
# COMPACT_ATOMS: atom_id res chain seq x y z
N MET A 1 -0.14 53.07 -29.26
CA MET A 1 -0.02 51.89 -30.14
C MET A 1 0.75 50.82 -29.36
N LEU A 2 0.05 49.72 -29.04
CA LEU A 2 0.44 48.44 -28.43
C LEU A 2 1.39 48.42 -27.20
N LEU A 3 0.81 48.15 -26.03
CA LEU A 3 1.48 47.47 -24.90
C LEU A 3 1.54 45.95 -25.19
N PRO A 4 2.68 45.26 -25.01
CA PRO A 4 2.71 43.81 -25.05
C PRO A 4 2.25 43.24 -23.70
N LEU A 5 1.16 42.48 -23.69
CA LEU A 5 0.80 41.60 -22.58
C LEU A 5 1.79 40.42 -22.59
N LEU A 6 2.73 40.39 -21.64
CA LEU A 6 3.48 39.18 -21.30
C LEU A 6 2.54 38.21 -20.59
N GLY A 7 2.10 37.18 -21.31
CA GLY A 7 1.37 36.06 -20.74
C GLY A 7 2.25 35.30 -19.76
N LEU A 8 1.86 35.31 -18.49
CA LEU A 8 2.39 34.41 -17.47
C LEU A 8 1.92 32.99 -17.81
N ASN A 9 2.78 32.22 -18.49
CA ASN A 9 2.66 30.77 -18.52
C ASN A 9 2.94 30.25 -17.10
N GLN A 10 1.89 30.06 -16.32
CA GLN A 10 1.99 29.27 -15.10
C GLN A 10 2.16 27.80 -15.51
N ALA A 11 3.41 27.35 -15.58
CA ALA A 11 3.71 25.93 -15.63
C ALA A 11 3.25 25.32 -14.30
N SER A 12 2.08 24.66 -14.31
CA SER A 12 1.63 23.85 -13.18
C SER A 12 2.65 22.72 -12.98
N ALA A 13 3.39 22.75 -11.87
CA ALA A 13 4.24 21.63 -11.50
C ALA A 13 3.37 20.38 -11.31
N ALA A 14 3.76 19.25 -11.92
CA ALA A 14 3.05 17.99 -11.74
C ALA A 14 3.02 17.61 -10.25
N GLU A 15 1.88 17.10 -9.79
CA GLU A 15 1.70 16.66 -8.42
C GLU A 15 2.75 15.59 -8.05
N ARG A 16 3.37 15.75 -6.88
CA ARG A 16 4.37 14.82 -6.37
C ARG A 16 3.74 13.93 -5.31
N LEU A 17 3.58 12.67 -5.67
CA LEU A 17 2.98 11.63 -4.82
C LEU A 17 4.01 11.08 -3.84
N LYS A 18 3.53 10.68 -2.66
CA LYS A 18 4.30 9.94 -1.67
C LYS A 18 3.63 8.59 -1.39
N PRO A 19 4.39 7.56 -0.98
CA PRO A 19 3.89 6.19 -0.90
C PRO A 19 2.90 5.94 0.24
N PHE A 20 2.87 6.79 1.26
CA PHE A 20 2.07 6.56 2.46
C PHE A 20 1.34 7.81 2.90
N GLU A 21 0.18 7.61 3.51
CA GLU A 21 -0.63 8.65 4.16
C GLU A 21 -0.74 8.32 5.65
N LEU A 22 -0.31 9.26 6.50
CA LEU A 22 -0.66 9.23 7.92
C LEU A 22 -2.13 9.62 8.03
N ALA A 23 -2.94 8.72 8.58
CA ALA A 23 -4.37 8.95 8.78
C ALA A 23 -4.61 9.76 10.06
N TYR A 24 -4.07 9.28 11.18
CA TYR A 24 -4.11 9.96 12.47
C TYR A 24 -3.12 9.38 13.47
N THR A 25 -2.88 10.13 14.55
CA THR A 25 -2.18 9.65 15.74
C THR A 25 -3.11 9.62 16.95
N THR A 26 -2.92 8.66 17.85
CA THR A 26 -3.66 8.54 19.10
C THR A 26 -2.77 7.93 20.19
N SER A 27 -3.33 7.70 21.37
CA SER A 27 -2.72 6.98 22.50
C SER A 27 -3.72 5.98 23.06
N GLY A 28 -3.24 5.02 23.87
CA GLY A 28 -4.10 4.05 24.55
C GLY A 28 -3.73 2.62 24.19
N ASP A 29 -4.72 1.74 24.16
CA ASP A 29 -4.54 0.32 23.86
C ASP A 29 -4.51 0.06 22.34
N MET A 30 -3.41 -0.53 21.86
CA MET A 30 -3.20 -0.78 20.44
C MET A 30 -4.21 -1.77 19.86
N ALA A 31 -4.60 -2.82 20.60
CA ALA A 31 -5.54 -3.82 20.11
C ALA A 31 -6.95 -3.23 19.92
N GLN A 32 -7.37 -2.33 20.80
CA GLN A 32 -8.60 -1.55 20.63
C GLN A 32 -8.54 -0.64 19.40
N VAL A 33 -7.40 0.01 19.14
CA VAL A 33 -7.22 0.83 17.94
C VAL A 33 -7.29 -0.03 16.67
N VAL A 34 -6.67 -1.21 16.64
CA VAL A 34 -6.78 -2.18 15.53
C VAL A 34 -8.25 -2.52 15.27
N THR A 35 -8.99 -2.92 16.30
CA THR A 35 -10.42 -3.26 16.18
C THR A 35 -11.25 -2.09 15.63
N GLN A 36 -10.96 -0.86 16.07
CA GLN A 36 -11.65 0.33 15.57
C GLN A 36 -11.32 0.64 14.11
N VAL A 37 -10.05 0.47 13.71
CA VAL A 37 -9.60 0.65 12.33
C VAL A 37 -10.29 -0.36 11.41
N GLU A 38 -10.30 -1.64 11.78
CA GLU A 38 -10.98 -2.70 11.05
C GLU A 38 -12.48 -2.41 10.88
N LYS A 39 -13.13 -1.94 11.95
CA LYS A 39 -14.54 -1.56 11.89
C LYS A 39 -14.77 -0.39 10.92
N ARG A 40 -13.97 0.68 11.01
CA ARG A 40 -14.10 1.84 10.12
C ARG A 40 -13.89 1.47 8.65
N LEU A 41 -12.94 0.58 8.38
CA LEU A 41 -12.68 0.07 7.02
C LEU A 41 -13.90 -0.70 6.49
N THR A 42 -14.43 -1.63 7.29
CA THR A 42 -15.58 -2.45 6.87
C THR A 42 -16.88 -1.65 6.74
N ASP A 43 -17.13 -0.68 7.63
CA ASP A 43 -18.24 0.27 7.53
C ASP A 43 -18.19 1.11 6.22
N HIS A 44 -16.99 1.29 5.65
CA HIS A 44 -16.74 2.03 4.41
C HIS A 44 -16.53 1.11 3.19
N GLY A 45 -16.96 -0.15 3.26
CA GLY A 45 -17.00 -1.06 2.10
C GLY A 45 -15.68 -1.73 1.75
N PHE A 46 -14.66 -1.63 2.61
CA PHE A 46 -13.45 -2.44 2.48
C PHE A 46 -13.66 -3.84 3.08
N LYS A 47 -13.06 -4.83 2.44
CA LYS A 47 -12.92 -6.18 2.98
C LYS A 47 -11.52 -6.36 3.55
N ILE A 48 -11.43 -6.83 4.78
CA ILE A 48 -10.16 -7.29 5.38
C ILE A 48 -9.86 -8.67 4.82
N VAL A 49 -8.66 -8.85 4.28
CA VAL A 49 -8.22 -10.10 3.64
C VAL A 49 -7.23 -10.89 4.50
N GLY A 50 -6.66 -10.23 5.50
CA GLY A 50 -5.81 -10.82 6.53
C GLY A 50 -5.04 -9.72 7.25
N SER A 51 -4.32 -10.10 8.30
CA SER A 51 -3.46 -9.19 9.04
C SER A 51 -2.24 -9.93 9.59
N TYR A 52 -1.22 -9.19 9.98
CA TYR A 52 -0.02 -9.74 10.61
C TYR A 52 0.72 -8.67 11.42
N ALA A 53 1.45 -9.13 12.44
CA ALA A 53 2.33 -8.31 13.26
C ALA A 53 3.80 -8.55 12.90
N PRO A 54 4.43 -7.69 12.07
CA PRO A 54 5.85 -7.84 11.74
C PRO A 54 6.78 -7.58 12.94
N TYR A 55 6.31 -6.78 13.91
CA TYR A 55 7.07 -6.40 15.10
C TYR A 55 6.17 -6.40 16.33
N THR A 56 6.66 -7.01 17.41
CA THR A 56 6.03 -6.95 18.74
C THR A 56 7.08 -6.54 19.75
N ASN A 57 6.92 -5.36 20.36
CA ASN A 57 7.83 -4.77 21.33
C ASN A 57 9.31 -4.81 20.89
N ALA A 58 9.55 -4.58 19.60
CA ALA A 58 10.90 -4.62 19.03
C ALA A 58 11.65 -3.34 19.36
N ALA A 59 12.89 -3.46 19.84
CA ALA A 59 13.78 -2.32 20.05
C ALA A 59 14.36 -1.84 18.71
N PHE A 60 14.26 -0.54 18.44
CA PHE A 60 14.78 0.13 17.25
C PHE A 60 16.06 0.93 17.58
N PRO A 61 16.91 1.22 16.58
CA PRO A 61 18.25 1.79 16.80
C PRO A 61 18.29 3.14 17.50
N GLU A 62 17.23 3.94 17.39
CA GLU A 62 17.13 5.28 17.99
C GLU A 62 16.53 5.24 19.43
N GLY A 63 16.41 4.03 20.00
CA GLY A 63 15.97 3.80 21.37
C GLY A 63 14.46 3.68 21.54
N GLU A 64 13.70 3.58 20.45
CA GLU A 64 12.27 3.31 20.51
C GLU A 64 11.96 1.83 20.70
N THR A 65 10.82 1.56 21.34
CA THR A 65 10.17 0.26 21.28
C THR A 65 8.97 0.36 20.35
N VAL A 66 8.91 -0.51 19.35
CA VAL A 66 7.88 -0.47 18.30
C VAL A 66 7.10 -1.78 18.26
N SER A 67 5.78 -1.65 18.20
CA SER A 67 4.86 -2.74 17.85
C SER A 67 4.06 -2.30 16.63
N ALA A 68 3.81 -3.21 15.68
CA ALA A 68 3.06 -2.91 14.48
C ALA A 68 2.10 -4.04 14.12
N GLU A 69 0.89 -3.67 13.72
CA GLU A 69 -0.09 -4.53 13.06
C GLU A 69 -0.31 -4.00 11.64
N VAL A 70 -0.25 -4.88 10.65
CA VAL A 70 -0.52 -4.57 9.25
C VAL A 70 -1.78 -5.30 8.83
N ILE A 71 -2.78 -4.55 8.40
CA ILE A 71 -4.07 -5.05 7.94
C ILE A 71 -4.12 -4.93 6.42
N GLY A 72 -4.28 -6.06 5.74
CA GLY A 72 -4.52 -6.12 4.31
C GLY A 72 -5.98 -5.86 4.00
N VAL A 73 -6.26 -4.88 3.14
CA VAL A 73 -7.63 -4.55 2.71
C VAL A 73 -7.77 -4.52 1.19
N THR A 74 -8.94 -4.92 0.72
CA THR A 74 -9.34 -4.80 -0.68
C THR A 74 -10.78 -4.28 -0.78
N ASN A 75 -11.21 -3.89 -1.98
CA ASN A 75 -12.59 -3.57 -2.28
C ASN A 75 -12.88 -3.85 -3.77
N PRO A 76 -14.14 -3.83 -4.23
CA PRO A 76 -14.45 -4.12 -5.63
C PRO A 76 -13.72 -3.23 -6.65
N ALA A 77 -13.48 -1.95 -6.32
CA ALA A 77 -12.76 -1.03 -7.21
C ALA A 77 -11.28 -1.40 -7.35
N LEU A 78 -10.61 -1.79 -6.26
CA LEU A 78 -9.23 -2.29 -6.29
C LEU A 78 -9.10 -3.56 -7.12
N LEU A 79 -10.03 -4.50 -6.95
CA LEU A 79 -10.02 -5.77 -7.70
C LEU A 79 -10.28 -5.54 -9.19
N ALA A 80 -11.22 -4.66 -9.54
CA ALA A 80 -11.49 -4.30 -10.92
C ALA A 80 -10.25 -3.66 -11.58
N ALA A 81 -9.62 -2.69 -10.91
CA ALA A 81 -8.39 -2.06 -11.42
C ALA A 81 -7.22 -3.04 -11.55
N ALA A 82 -7.08 -3.99 -10.60
CA ALA A 82 -6.07 -5.03 -10.64
C ALA A 82 -6.25 -6.00 -11.83
N ALA A 83 -7.49 -6.32 -12.20
CA ALA A 83 -7.81 -7.20 -13.32
C ALA A 83 -7.49 -6.60 -14.70
N GLU A 84 -7.35 -5.27 -14.80
CA GLU A 84 -7.17 -4.57 -16.08
C GLU A 84 -5.75 -4.67 -16.66
N THR A 85 -4.77 -5.14 -15.88
CA THR A 85 -3.36 -5.21 -16.28
C THR A 85 -2.71 -6.53 -15.86
N ARG A 86 -1.73 -6.99 -16.65
CA ARG A 86 -1.01 -8.26 -16.44
C ARG A 86 -0.40 -8.41 -15.04
N PHE A 87 0.05 -7.30 -14.44
CA PHE A 87 0.72 -7.27 -13.13
C PHE A 87 -0.11 -6.52 -12.07
N GLY A 88 -1.39 -6.25 -12.35
CA GLY A 88 -2.24 -5.45 -11.48
C GLY A 88 -2.50 -6.10 -10.13
N GLY A 89 -2.31 -7.42 -10.01
CA GLY A 89 -2.42 -8.14 -8.75
C GLY A 89 -1.51 -7.63 -7.63
N TYR A 90 -0.38 -6.99 -7.95
CA TYR A 90 0.48 -6.36 -6.93
C TYR A 90 -0.18 -5.17 -6.22
N ALA A 91 -1.22 -4.58 -6.82
CA ALA A 91 -1.98 -3.46 -6.27
C ALA A 91 -3.35 -3.87 -5.70
N ALA A 92 -3.72 -5.15 -5.77
CA ALA A 92 -5.05 -5.65 -5.40
C ALA A 92 -5.37 -5.48 -3.90
N VAL A 93 -4.34 -5.32 -3.07
CA VAL A 93 -4.45 -5.15 -1.62
C VAL A 93 -3.73 -3.88 -1.21
N GLN A 94 -4.44 -2.99 -0.51
CA GLN A 94 -3.84 -1.87 0.21
C GLN A 94 -3.47 -2.31 1.62
N ARG A 95 -2.43 -1.70 2.19
CA ARG A 95 -1.97 -2.00 3.55
C ARG A 95 -2.31 -0.83 4.46
N VAL A 96 -2.99 -1.12 5.55
CA VAL A 96 -3.24 -0.20 6.66
C VAL A 96 -2.37 -0.64 7.82
N THR A 97 -1.66 0.29 8.43
CA THR A 97 -0.76 0.00 9.56
C THR A 97 -1.27 0.68 10.81
N VAL A 98 -1.30 -0.06 11.91
CA VAL A 98 -1.39 0.50 13.27
C VAL A 98 -0.03 0.27 13.90
N THR A 99 0.65 1.34 14.30
CA THR A 99 2.02 1.27 14.83
C THR A 99 2.09 1.98 16.16
N GLN A 100 2.42 1.26 17.22
CA GLN A 100 2.72 1.84 18.52
C GLN A 100 4.22 2.09 18.62
N VAL A 101 4.60 3.33 18.92
CA VAL A 101 5.97 3.76 19.13
C VAL A 101 6.08 4.31 20.55
N THR A 102 6.95 3.70 21.35
CA THR A 102 7.33 4.20 22.66
C THR A 102 8.73 4.76 22.59
N SER A 103 8.90 6.05 22.85
CA SER A 103 10.20 6.72 22.87
C SER A 103 10.28 7.66 24.07
N LYS A 104 11.39 7.60 24.82
CA LYS A 104 11.65 8.48 25.99
C LYS A 104 10.49 8.52 27.00
N GLY A 105 9.83 7.38 27.23
CA GLY A 105 8.71 7.25 28.17
C GLY A 105 7.35 7.74 27.65
N ALA A 106 7.28 8.22 26.41
CA ALA A 106 6.02 8.59 25.75
C ALA A 106 5.62 7.53 24.73
N THR A 107 4.34 7.15 24.73
CA THR A 107 3.77 6.18 23.80
C THR A 107 2.78 6.86 22.87
N GLN A 108 2.95 6.67 21.56
CA GLN A 108 2.04 7.13 20.52
C GLN A 108 1.66 5.96 19.61
N ILE A 109 0.39 5.88 19.23
CA ILE A 109 -0.10 4.99 18.19
C ILE A 109 -0.34 5.81 16.92
N GLN A 110 0.18 5.34 15.80
CA GLN A 110 0.07 5.95 14.48
C GLN A 110 -0.72 5.02 13.57
N VAL A 111 -1.76 5.55 12.93
CA VAL A 111 -2.53 4.84 11.91
C VAL A 111 -2.21 5.45 10.56
N ALA A 112 -1.77 4.62 9.61
CA ALA A 112 -1.38 5.04 8.27
C ALA A 112 -1.80 4.00 7.23
N TYR A 113 -1.77 4.37 5.96
CA TYR A 113 -2.05 3.46 4.86
C TYR A 113 -1.20 3.77 3.62
N THR A 114 -1.06 2.78 2.74
CA THR A 114 -0.47 2.99 1.42
C THR A 114 -1.32 3.93 0.59
N ASN A 115 -0.70 4.92 -0.05
CA ASN A 115 -1.39 5.86 -0.95
C ASN A 115 -1.83 5.11 -2.24
N PRO A 116 -3.14 4.93 -2.48
CA PRO A 116 -3.61 4.13 -3.63
C PRO A 116 -3.19 4.71 -4.98
N THR A 117 -3.14 6.03 -5.11
CA THR A 117 -2.73 6.71 -6.36
C THR A 117 -1.23 6.55 -6.62
N TYR A 118 -0.41 6.56 -5.57
CA TYR A 118 1.00 6.18 -5.70
C TYR A 118 1.13 4.73 -6.19
N MET A 119 0.42 3.80 -5.55
CA MET A 119 0.48 2.37 -5.89
C MET A 119 -0.02 2.10 -7.31
N ALA A 120 -1.08 2.78 -7.76
CA ALA A 120 -1.59 2.67 -9.12
C ALA A 120 -0.53 3.02 -10.17
N ASN A 121 0.26 4.07 -9.94
CA ASN A 121 1.33 4.47 -10.84
C ASN A 121 2.55 3.53 -10.73
N ALA A 122 2.95 3.15 -9.52
CA ALA A 122 4.07 2.24 -9.29
C ALA A 122 3.84 0.85 -9.91
N TYR A 123 2.60 0.35 -9.87
CA TYR A 123 2.21 -0.93 -10.48
C TYR A 123 1.59 -0.77 -11.88
N ARG A 124 1.70 0.43 -12.47
CA ARG A 124 1.29 0.75 -13.85
C ARG A 124 -0.17 0.36 -14.18
N LEU A 125 -1.09 0.50 -13.23
CA LEU A 125 -2.52 0.31 -13.47
C LEU A 125 -3.06 1.30 -14.52
N LYS A 126 -4.21 0.98 -15.12
CA LYS A 126 -4.95 1.90 -16.00
C LYS A 126 -5.79 2.89 -15.18
N ASN A 127 -6.52 2.39 -14.18
CA ASN A 127 -7.19 3.21 -13.18
C ASN A 127 -6.18 3.84 -12.20
N ASN A 128 -6.37 5.10 -11.83
CA ASN A 128 -5.46 5.85 -10.93
C ASN A 128 -5.79 5.67 -9.43
N LEU A 129 -6.80 4.86 -9.09
CA LEU A 129 -7.27 4.56 -7.74
C LEU A 129 -7.60 5.78 -6.87
N THR A 130 -7.93 6.93 -7.49
CA THR A 130 -8.28 8.15 -6.75
C THR A 130 -9.54 7.98 -5.90
N ASP A 131 -10.55 7.27 -6.39
CA ASP A 131 -11.76 6.96 -5.62
C ASP A 131 -11.44 6.12 -4.37
N VAL A 132 -10.54 5.13 -4.50
CA VAL A 132 -10.10 4.30 -3.37
C VAL A 132 -9.32 5.14 -2.36
N ALA A 133 -8.51 6.10 -2.81
CA ALA A 133 -7.81 7.04 -1.92
C ALA A 133 -8.81 7.92 -1.14
N VAL A 134 -9.84 8.42 -1.82
CA VAL A 134 -10.93 9.18 -1.18
C VAL A 134 -11.66 8.33 -0.15
N ASP A 135 -11.99 7.08 -0.45
CA ASP A 135 -12.73 6.21 0.46
C ASP A 135 -11.90 5.81 1.69
N LEU A 136 -10.59 5.55 1.53
CA LEU A 136 -9.67 5.40 2.67
C LEU A 136 -9.60 6.67 3.53
N GLY A 137 -9.52 7.84 2.88
CA GLY A 137 -9.54 9.14 3.55
C GLY A 137 -10.82 9.38 4.34
N LYS A 138 -11.99 8.96 3.82
CA LYS A 138 -13.26 9.02 4.56
C LYS A 138 -13.30 8.05 5.74
N ALA A 139 -12.77 6.83 5.56
CA ALA A 139 -12.81 5.79 6.58
C ALA A 139 -11.87 6.10 7.76
N LEU A 140 -10.65 6.55 7.47
CA LEU A 140 -9.57 6.66 8.45
C LEU A 140 -9.07 8.09 8.67
N GLY A 141 -9.32 9.01 7.73
CA GLY A 141 -8.72 10.34 7.70
C GLY A 141 -7.47 10.42 6.82
N THR A 142 -7.02 11.65 6.57
CA THR A 142 -5.80 11.96 5.82
C THR A 142 -5.15 13.18 6.46
N GLN A 143 -4.10 12.97 7.25
CA GLN A 143 -3.36 14.04 7.91
C GLN A 143 -2.14 14.47 7.10
N GLN A 144 -1.29 13.52 6.70
CA GLN A 144 -0.02 13.86 6.09
C GLN A 144 0.56 12.77 5.19
N ALA A 145 0.87 13.13 3.95
CA ALA A 145 1.62 12.29 3.03
C ALA A 145 3.11 12.21 3.43
N TYR A 146 3.66 11.00 3.51
CA TYR A 146 5.05 10.75 3.93
C TYR A 146 5.74 9.62 3.15
N GLY A 147 7.07 9.54 3.31
CA GLY A 147 7.95 8.67 2.52
C GLY A 147 9.13 9.45 1.97
N SER A 148 9.46 9.27 0.69
CA SER A 148 10.57 10.00 0.06
C SER A 148 10.42 11.51 0.24
N ARG A 149 11.53 12.20 0.58
CA ARG A 149 11.52 13.63 0.96
C ARG A 149 10.83 14.51 -0.09
N LYS A 150 11.07 14.24 -1.37
CA LYS A 150 10.53 15.02 -2.49
C LYS A 150 9.23 14.44 -3.07
N GLY A 151 8.87 13.18 -2.77
CA GLY A 151 7.88 12.47 -3.57
C GLY A 151 8.33 12.26 -5.02
N LEU A 152 7.48 11.64 -5.84
CA LEU A 152 7.69 11.38 -7.27
C LEU A 152 6.47 11.79 -8.08
N THR A 153 6.68 12.24 -9.31
CA THR A 153 5.54 12.49 -10.20
C THR A 153 4.95 11.16 -10.69
N ALA A 154 3.73 11.20 -11.23
CA ALA A 154 3.10 10.01 -11.81
C ALA A 154 3.96 9.38 -12.93
N SER A 155 4.58 10.18 -13.81
CA SER A 155 5.47 9.65 -14.85
C SER A 155 6.73 9.03 -14.26
N ASP A 156 7.36 9.70 -13.29
CA ASP A 156 8.57 9.16 -12.62
C ASP A 156 8.30 7.80 -11.98
N LEU A 157 7.10 7.59 -11.42
CA LEU A 157 6.69 6.30 -10.85
C LEU A 157 6.49 5.23 -11.91
N ARG A 158 5.85 5.56 -13.04
CA ARG A 158 5.59 4.61 -14.12
C ARG A 158 6.87 4.23 -14.84
N ASP A 159 7.82 5.16 -14.97
CA ASP A 159 9.11 4.96 -15.65
C ASP A 159 10.22 4.50 -14.70
N TYR A 160 9.89 4.30 -13.41
CA TYR A 160 10.84 3.93 -12.39
C TYR A 160 11.57 2.63 -12.75
N HIS A 161 12.89 2.67 -12.64
CA HIS A 161 13.79 1.54 -12.73
C HIS A 161 14.90 1.73 -11.69
N TYR A 162 15.26 0.65 -10.98
CA TYR A 162 16.18 0.76 -9.85
C TYR A 162 17.59 1.19 -10.30
N LYS A 163 18.16 0.51 -11.31
CA LYS A 163 19.46 0.84 -11.92
C LYS A 163 19.52 0.37 -13.37
N PHE A 164 20.40 0.99 -14.16
CA PHE A 164 20.80 0.50 -15.48
C PHE A 164 21.30 -0.96 -15.37
N LEU A 165 20.88 -1.83 -16.29
CA LEU A 165 21.13 -3.29 -16.31
C LEU A 165 20.41 -4.14 -15.24
N MET A 166 19.43 -3.59 -14.51
CA MET A 166 18.56 -4.37 -13.62
C MET A 166 17.22 -4.72 -14.31
N PRO A 167 16.51 -5.79 -13.89
CA PRO A 167 15.22 -6.18 -14.46
C PRO A 167 14.19 -5.04 -14.42
N TYR A 168 13.37 -4.95 -15.47
CA TYR A 168 12.25 -4.02 -15.54
C TYR A 168 11.02 -4.57 -14.82
N PHE A 169 10.01 -3.71 -14.62
CA PHE A 169 8.74 -4.09 -14.01
C PHE A 169 8.04 -5.25 -14.75
N ASP A 170 8.24 -5.33 -16.06
CA ASP A 170 7.67 -6.33 -16.96
C ASP A 170 8.54 -7.59 -17.14
N ASP A 171 9.65 -7.70 -16.39
CA ASP A 171 10.59 -8.82 -16.41
C ASP A 171 10.56 -9.63 -15.09
N PRO A 172 9.45 -10.30 -14.73
CA PRO A 172 9.40 -11.12 -13.52
C PRO A 172 10.27 -12.37 -13.64
N HIS A 173 10.79 -12.85 -12.50
CA HIS A 173 11.41 -14.16 -12.44
C HIS A 173 10.34 -15.26 -12.57
N HIS A 174 10.51 -16.14 -13.57
CA HIS A 174 9.66 -17.31 -13.75
C HIS A 174 10.18 -18.46 -12.87
N LEU A 175 9.46 -18.78 -11.80
CA LEU A 175 9.88 -19.80 -10.83
C LEU A 175 9.38 -21.21 -11.16
N ALA A 176 8.15 -21.32 -11.67
CA ALA A 176 7.52 -22.59 -12.02
C ALA A 176 6.46 -22.38 -13.11
N LYS A 177 6.08 -23.47 -13.79
CA LYS A 177 4.98 -23.51 -14.75
C LYS A 177 4.08 -24.70 -14.41
N TYR A 178 2.78 -24.48 -14.51
CA TYR A 178 1.73 -25.48 -14.25
C TYR A 178 0.77 -25.53 -15.43
N ASP A 179 0.02 -26.63 -15.55
CA ASP A 179 -0.92 -26.83 -16.66
C ASP A 179 -2.24 -26.06 -16.47
N SER A 180 -2.54 -25.63 -15.23
CA SER A 180 -3.72 -24.83 -14.92
C SER A 180 -3.48 -23.90 -13.73
N HIS A 181 -4.34 -22.88 -13.62
CA HIS A 181 -4.37 -21.98 -12.47
C HIS A 181 -4.62 -22.74 -11.15
N GLU A 182 -5.54 -23.70 -11.14
CA GLU A 182 -5.86 -24.49 -9.96
C GLU A 182 -4.65 -25.29 -9.46
N GLN A 183 -3.91 -25.93 -10.37
CA GLN A 183 -2.68 -26.63 -10.00
C GLN A 183 -1.62 -25.68 -9.43
N ALA A 184 -1.45 -24.50 -10.02
CA ALA A 184 -0.51 -23.49 -9.51
C ALA A 184 -0.88 -23.05 -8.09
N VAL A 185 -2.15 -22.71 -7.85
CA VAL A 185 -2.65 -22.32 -6.52
C VAL A 185 -2.49 -23.46 -5.53
N SER A 186 -2.84 -24.69 -5.89
CA SER A 186 -2.68 -25.85 -5.02
C SER A 186 -1.22 -26.09 -4.62
N ALA A 187 -0.27 -25.93 -5.54
CA ALA A 187 1.14 -26.09 -5.26
C ALA A 187 1.67 -25.00 -4.30
N VAL A 188 1.25 -23.74 -4.51
CA VAL A 188 1.60 -22.63 -3.61
C VAL A 188 1.05 -22.88 -2.21
N LYS A 189 -0.24 -23.24 -2.10
CA LYS A 189 -0.89 -23.54 -0.81
C LYS A 189 -0.21 -24.67 -0.06
N ALA A 190 0.14 -25.76 -0.76
CA ALA A 190 0.87 -26.87 -0.16
C ALA A 190 2.25 -26.44 0.37
N GLY A 191 2.97 -25.60 -0.38
CA GLY A 191 4.26 -25.06 0.05
C GLY A 191 4.17 -24.16 1.29
N LEU A 192 3.17 -23.28 1.34
CA LEU A 192 2.90 -22.40 2.48
C LEU A 192 2.49 -23.20 3.72
N ALA A 193 1.62 -24.22 3.56
CA ALA A 193 1.21 -25.11 4.65
C ALA A 193 2.39 -25.95 5.20
N ALA A 194 3.37 -26.27 4.37
CA ALA A 194 4.59 -26.97 4.77
C ALA A 194 5.67 -26.04 5.34
N HIS A 195 5.43 -24.73 5.42
CA HIS A 195 6.41 -23.72 5.85
C HIS A 195 7.73 -23.74 5.05
N ASN A 196 7.66 -24.08 3.76
CA ASN A 196 8.85 -24.14 2.91
C ASN A 196 9.53 -22.77 2.85
N GLY A 197 10.85 -22.74 3.02
CA GLY A 197 11.62 -21.49 3.05
C GLY A 197 11.30 -20.58 4.24
N GLY A 198 10.67 -21.09 5.29
CA GLY A 198 10.26 -20.28 6.45
C GLY A 198 9.09 -19.35 6.14
N THR A 199 8.27 -19.68 5.15
CA THR A 199 7.13 -18.86 4.72
C THR A 199 5.83 -19.32 5.38
N SER A 200 4.85 -18.42 5.44
CA SER A 200 3.48 -18.71 5.87
C SER A 200 2.51 -17.84 5.09
N GLU A 201 1.27 -18.30 4.95
CA GLU A 201 0.22 -17.50 4.35
C GLU A 201 -0.18 -16.33 5.28
N VAL A 202 -0.37 -15.15 4.70
CA VAL A 202 -0.84 -13.95 5.42
C VAL A 202 -2.24 -13.58 4.95
N TYR A 203 -2.44 -13.54 3.63
CA TYR A 203 -3.74 -13.35 3.01
C TYR A 203 -3.74 -13.87 1.57
N GLU A 204 -4.92 -14.26 1.09
CA GLU A 204 -5.20 -14.63 -0.30
C GLU A 204 -6.34 -13.76 -0.84
N VAL A 205 -6.18 -13.29 -2.07
CA VAL A 205 -7.21 -12.53 -2.79
C VAL A 205 -7.34 -13.07 -4.21
N ALA A 206 -8.55 -13.45 -4.58
CA ALA A 206 -8.89 -13.79 -5.95
C ALA A 206 -9.14 -12.50 -6.75
N ILE A 207 -8.42 -12.34 -7.86
CA ILE A 207 -8.61 -11.26 -8.82
C ILE A 207 -9.60 -11.75 -9.88
N PRO A 208 -10.66 -10.99 -10.22
CA PRO A 208 -11.60 -11.39 -11.26
C PRO A 208 -10.96 -11.48 -12.65
N GLY A 209 -11.43 -12.43 -13.47
CA GLY A 209 -10.96 -12.67 -14.85
C GLY A 209 -10.22 -13.99 -14.99
#